data_AF-A0A848ZEP3-F1
#
_entry.id   AF-A0A848ZEP3-F1
#
_cell.length_a   1.000
_cell.length_b   1.000
_cell.length_c   1.000
_cell.angle_alpha   90.00
_cell.angle_beta   90.00
_cell.angle_gamma   90.00
#
_symmetry.space_group_name_H-M   'P 1'
#
loop_
_entity.id
_entity.type
_entity.pdbx_description
1 polymer ?
#
loop_
_entity_poly.entity_id
_entity_poly.type
_entity_poly.pdbx_seq_one_letter_code
_entity_poly.pdbx_strand_id
1 'polypeptide(L)'
;MALGQPTLVQISAARLVGLVAVLLGMIVLSGMILLVVLGRDQQIAILAPYLVPFVYMLTARRLVARHHRRGCRAYAGGNLEMAIAEMEASDAFFRRHPWLDRWRLVTMLSPSAISYREMALLNIGFFNVQLGRKEAAKAAYGRLLAEFPESQVGKQTLTMIETFERPDTD
;
A
#
# COMPACT_ATOMS: atom_id res chain seq x y z
N MET A 1 -17.09 11.52 17.47
CA MET A 1 -17.81 11.18 16.22
C MET A 1 -17.04 10.05 15.56
N ALA A 2 -17.51 8.82 15.72
CA ALA A 2 -16.84 7.64 15.18
C ALA A 2 -17.00 7.66 13.65
N LEU A 3 -15.88 7.83 12.92
CA LEU A 3 -15.82 7.51 11.50
C LEU A 3 -16.24 6.04 11.37
N GLY A 4 -17.49 5.84 10.94
CA GLY A 4 -18.13 4.53 10.85
C GLY A 4 -17.25 3.62 10.02
N GLN A 5 -16.72 2.57 10.65
CA GLN A 5 -15.90 1.56 10.00
C GLN A 5 -16.74 0.76 8.99
N PRO A 6 -16.61 0.96 7.67
CA PRO A 6 -17.24 0.07 6.68
C PRO A 6 -16.47 -1.25 6.56
N THR A 7 -15.53 -1.52 7.45
CA THR A 7 -14.31 -2.25 7.14
C THR A 7 -14.31 -3.72 7.57
N LEU A 8 -15.10 -4.19 8.53
CA LEU A 8 -14.82 -5.51 9.13
C LEU A 8 -15.14 -6.72 8.22
N VAL A 9 -16.11 -6.65 7.32
CA VAL A 9 -16.47 -7.78 6.44
C VAL A 9 -15.78 -7.74 5.07
N GLN A 10 -15.53 -6.55 4.50
CA GLN A 10 -14.76 -6.41 3.25
C GLN A 10 -13.25 -6.61 3.46
N ILE A 11 -12.72 -6.30 4.64
CA ILE A 11 -11.30 -6.48 4.95
C ILE A 11 -10.90 -7.96 5.00
N SER A 12 -11.76 -8.86 5.48
CA SER A 12 -11.39 -10.28 5.62
C SER A 12 -11.25 -10.96 4.24
N ALA A 13 -12.20 -10.72 3.33
CA ALA A 13 -12.16 -11.25 1.97
C ALA A 13 -10.97 -10.69 1.15
N ALA A 14 -10.74 -9.37 1.20
CA ALA A 14 -9.59 -8.76 0.51
C ALA A 14 -8.25 -9.22 1.08
N ARG A 15 -8.16 -9.42 2.40
CA ARG A 15 -6.96 -10.00 3.04
C ARG A 15 -6.77 -11.46 2.67
N LEU A 16 -7.83 -12.25 2.60
CA LEU A 16 -7.77 -13.66 2.20
C LEU A 16 -7.33 -13.80 0.74
N VAL A 17 -7.92 -13.03 -0.18
CA VAL A 17 -7.51 -12.99 -1.58
C VAL A 17 -6.06 -12.57 -1.71
N GLY A 18 -5.63 -11.55 -0.95
CA GLY A 18 -4.25 -11.14 -0.92
C GLY A 18 -3.31 -12.22 -0.39
N LEU A 19 -3.67 -12.90 0.70
CA LEU A 19 -2.89 -14.00 1.26
C LEU A 19 -2.75 -15.15 0.25
N VAL A 20 -3.85 -15.55 -0.38
CA VAL A 20 -3.86 -16.61 -1.41
C VAL A 20 -2.96 -16.23 -2.58
N ALA A 21 -3.05 -14.99 -3.09
CA ALA A 21 -2.20 -14.53 -4.18
C ALA A 21 -0.70 -14.55 -3.81
N VAL A 22 -0.35 -14.17 -2.59
CA VAL A 22 1.03 -14.24 -2.09
C VAL A 22 1.49 -15.69 -1.98
N LEU A 23 0.66 -16.58 -1.42
CA LEU A 23 0.98 -18.00 -1.30
C LEU A 23 1.18 -18.66 -2.68
N LEU A 24 0.34 -18.35 -3.66
CA LEU A 24 0.51 -18.82 -5.04
C LEU A 24 1.83 -18.32 -5.64
N GLY A 25 2.15 -17.04 -5.48
CA GLY A 25 3.44 -16.49 -5.93
C GLY A 25 4.64 -17.18 -5.28
N MET A 26 4.54 -17.48 -3.99
CA MET A 26 5.55 -18.23 -3.25
C MET A 26 5.71 -19.65 -3.80
N ILE A 27 4.61 -20.38 -4.03
CA ILE A 27 4.63 -21.74 -4.59
C ILE A 27 5.28 -21.76 -5.97
N VAL A 28 4.94 -20.81 -6.86
CA VAL A 28 5.54 -20.73 -8.19
C VAL A 28 7.05 -20.50 -8.09
N LEU A 29 7.49 -19.55 -7.26
CA LEU A 29 8.92 -19.27 -7.09
C LEU A 29 9.66 -20.46 -6.46
N SER A 30 9.06 -21.12 -5.47
CA SER A 30 9.59 -22.37 -4.89
C SER A 30 9.75 -23.45 -5.95
N GLY A 31 8.76 -23.67 -6.81
CA GLY A 31 8.82 -24.63 -7.90
C GLY A 31 9.95 -24.33 -8.89
N MET A 32 10.11 -23.07 -9.29
CA MET A 32 11.21 -22.65 -10.17
C MET A 32 12.59 -22.92 -9.56
N ILE A 33 12.76 -22.64 -8.26
CA ILE A 33 14.02 -22.89 -7.55
C ILE A 33 14.28 -24.39 -7.43
N LEU A 34 13.26 -25.18 -7.13
CA LEU A 34 13.38 -26.64 -7.04
C LEU A 34 13.86 -27.22 -8.37
N LEU A 35 13.31 -26.78 -9.51
CA LEU A 35 13.74 -27.20 -10.85
C LEU A 35 15.22 -26.89 -11.13
N VAL A 36 15.75 -25.79 -10.61
CA VAL A 36 17.16 -25.40 -10.79
C VAL A 36 18.11 -26.20 -9.90
N VAL A 37 17.64 -26.65 -8.73
CA VAL A 37 18.48 -27.32 -7.72
C VAL A 37 18.37 -28.85 -7.81
N LEU A 38 17.34 -29.37 -8.47
CA LEU A 38 17.17 -30.80 -8.79
C LEU A 38 18.44 -31.35 -9.45
N GLY A 39 19.06 -32.35 -8.80
CA GLY A 39 20.26 -33.03 -9.29
C GLY A 39 21.61 -32.48 -8.82
N ARG A 40 21.65 -31.44 -7.96
CA ARG A 40 22.90 -30.95 -7.35
C ARG A 40 23.18 -31.54 -5.98
N ASP A 41 22.38 -31.15 -4.99
CA ASP A 41 22.58 -31.49 -3.59
C ASP A 41 21.20 -31.63 -2.92
N GLN A 42 20.98 -32.77 -2.26
CA GLN A 42 19.70 -33.14 -1.68
C GLN A 42 19.31 -32.23 -0.51
N GLN A 43 20.27 -31.69 0.26
CA GLN A 43 19.98 -30.77 1.36
C GLN A 43 19.57 -29.38 0.85
N ILE A 44 20.26 -28.89 -0.19
CA ILE A 44 19.95 -27.60 -0.82
C ILE A 44 18.58 -27.68 -1.54
N ALA A 45 18.28 -28.81 -2.18
CA ALA A 45 17.02 -29.04 -2.89
C ALA A 45 15.79 -28.97 -1.98
N ILE A 46 15.93 -29.33 -0.69
CA ILE A 46 14.82 -29.28 0.28
C ILE A 46 14.65 -27.86 0.82
N LEU A 47 15.73 -27.18 1.23
CA LEU A 47 15.61 -25.92 1.98
C LEU A 47 15.49 -24.67 1.10
N ALA A 48 16.20 -24.63 -0.04
CA ALA A 48 16.27 -23.43 -0.87
C ALA A 48 14.90 -22.97 -1.43
N PRO A 49 14.00 -23.87 -1.90
CA PRO A 49 12.70 -23.48 -2.42
C PRO A 49 11.82 -22.72 -1.44
N TYR A 50 11.96 -22.94 -0.13
CA TYR A 50 11.13 -22.27 0.88
C TYR A 50 11.83 -21.02 1.43
N LEU A 51 13.13 -21.13 1.71
CA LEU A 51 13.87 -20.05 2.36
C LEU A 51 14.07 -18.85 1.43
N VAL A 52 14.40 -19.09 0.16
CA VAL A 52 14.71 -18.01 -0.80
C VAL A 52 13.49 -17.12 -1.07
N PRO A 53 12.30 -17.65 -1.43
CA PRO A 53 11.11 -16.82 -1.60
C PRO A 53 10.72 -16.05 -0.33
N PHE A 54 10.90 -16.67 0.84
CA PHE A 54 10.56 -16.05 2.11
C PHE A 54 11.48 -14.87 2.44
N VAL A 55 12.79 -15.07 2.31
CA VAL A 55 13.79 -14.00 2.48
C VAL A 55 13.59 -12.91 1.43
N TYR A 56 13.33 -13.28 0.17
CA TYR A 56 13.01 -12.35 -0.90
C TYR A 56 11.81 -11.48 -0.54
N MET A 57 10.69 -12.08 -0.10
CA MET A 57 9.50 -11.35 0.32
C MET A 57 9.78 -10.35 1.45
N LEU A 58 10.52 -10.79 2.48
CA LEU A 58 10.83 -9.97 3.64
C LEU A 58 11.73 -8.79 3.27
N THR A 59 12.73 -9.01 2.44
CA THR A 59 13.71 -8.00 2.04
C THR A 59 13.13 -7.03 1.02
N ALA A 60 12.45 -7.53 -0.02
CA ALA A 60 11.88 -6.71 -1.08
C ALA A 60 10.92 -5.65 -0.54
N ARG A 61 9.97 -6.02 0.33
CA ARG A 61 9.04 -5.03 0.91
C ARG A 61 9.72 -4.06 1.87
N ARG A 62 10.82 -4.45 2.53
CA ARG A 62 11.55 -3.57 3.44
C ARG A 62 12.38 -2.54 2.68
N LEU A 63 12.96 -2.93 1.55
CA LEU A 63 13.83 -2.08 0.75
C LEU A 63 13.04 -1.19 -0.21
N VAL A 64 12.11 -1.76 -0.98
CA VAL A 64 11.38 -1.06 -2.03
C VAL A 64 10.33 -0.12 -1.42
N ALA A 65 9.47 -0.63 -0.55
CA ALA A 65 8.42 0.17 0.10
C ALA A 65 8.90 0.84 1.40
N ARG A 66 10.19 1.18 1.51
CA ARG A 66 10.80 1.67 2.77
C ARG A 66 10.11 2.92 3.32
N HIS A 67 9.85 3.90 2.46
CA HIS A 67 9.24 5.17 2.83
C HIS A 67 7.79 4.98 3.24
N HIS A 68 7.02 4.22 2.43
CA HIS A 68 5.65 3.86 2.79
C HIS A 68 5.55 3.22 4.18
N ARG A 69 6.43 2.25 4.47
CA ARG A 69 6.48 1.58 5.78
C ARG A 69 6.95 2.49 6.91
N ARG A 70 7.81 3.47 6.64
CA ARG A 70 8.21 4.49 7.62
C ARG A 70 7.03 5.41 7.92
N GLY A 71 6.28 5.83 6.91
CA GLY A 71 5.06 6.62 7.07
C GLY A 71 3.98 5.90 7.89
N CYS A 72 3.71 4.61 7.62
CA CYS A 72 2.79 3.83 8.45
C CYS A 72 3.25 3.71 9.91
N ARG A 73 4.57 3.58 10.14
CA ARG A 73 5.12 3.52 11.51
C ARG A 73 5.04 4.87 12.22
N ALA A 74 5.32 5.97 11.52
CA ALA A 74 5.17 7.32 12.04
C ALA A 74 3.72 7.60 12.43
N TYR A 75 2.76 7.20 11.57
CA TYR A 75 1.33 7.28 11.86
C TYR A 75 0.95 6.46 13.11
N ALA A 76 1.39 5.20 13.20
CA ALA A 76 1.14 4.36 14.37
C ALA A 76 1.74 4.94 15.66
N GLY A 77 2.82 5.72 15.56
CA GLY A 77 3.42 6.47 16.67
C GLY A 77 2.80 7.86 16.90
N GLY A 78 1.72 8.23 16.20
CA GLY A 78 1.04 9.52 16.35
C GLY A 78 1.75 10.72 15.70
N ASN A 79 2.88 10.51 15.02
CA ASN A 79 3.62 11.60 14.36
C ASN A 79 3.08 11.81 12.93
N LEU A 80 2.01 12.59 12.82
CA LEU A 80 1.32 12.85 11.55
C LEU A 80 2.18 13.63 10.55
N GLU A 81 3.00 14.58 11.00
CA GLU A 81 3.90 15.34 10.11
C GLU A 81 4.93 14.44 9.44
N MET A 82 5.60 13.60 10.25
CA MET A 82 6.57 12.64 9.72
C MET A 82 5.86 11.62 8.82
N ALA A 83 4.64 11.22 9.15
CA ALA A 83 3.86 10.33 8.31
C ALA A 83 3.59 10.95 6.92
N ILE A 84 3.21 12.23 6.86
CA ILE A 84 3.01 12.96 5.60
C ILE A 84 4.30 13.00 4.79
N ALA A 85 5.42 13.44 5.38
CA ALA A 85 6.70 13.54 4.69
C ALA A 85 7.18 12.20 4.10
N GLU A 86 6.99 11.10 4.84
CA GLU A 86 7.33 9.75 4.36
C GLU A 86 6.38 9.24 3.27
N MET A 87 5.10 9.63 3.29
CA MET A 87 4.16 9.31 2.21
C MET A 87 4.48 10.11 0.94
N GLU A 88 4.89 11.37 1.06
CA GLU A 88 5.37 12.15 -0.10
C GLU A 88 6.63 11.53 -0.70
N ALA A 89 7.59 11.11 0.13
CA ALA A 89 8.77 10.38 -0.32
C ALA A 89 8.40 9.03 -0.97
N SER A 90 7.37 8.35 -0.47
CA SER A 90 6.84 7.13 -1.08
C SER A 90 6.26 7.40 -2.47
N ASP A 91 5.40 8.41 -2.62
CA ASP A 91 4.83 8.79 -3.91
C ASP A 91 5.93 9.17 -4.91
N ALA A 92 6.89 10.00 -4.50
CA ALA A 92 8.02 10.40 -5.34
C ALA A 92 8.85 9.19 -5.81
N PHE A 93 9.13 8.24 -4.92
CA PHE A 93 9.88 7.02 -5.27
C PHE A 93 9.15 6.18 -6.32
N PHE A 94 7.86 5.92 -6.14
CA PHE A 94 7.09 5.10 -7.07
C PHE A 94 6.73 5.86 -8.36
N ARG A 95 6.66 7.19 -8.34
CA ARG A 95 6.56 8.02 -9.54
C ARG A 95 7.83 7.90 -10.39
N ARG A 96 9.01 7.86 -9.75
CA ARG A 96 10.29 7.64 -10.45
C ARG A 96 10.49 6.21 -10.95
N HIS A 97 9.83 5.23 -10.34
CA HIS A 97 9.93 3.81 -10.69
C HIS A 97 8.55 3.16 -10.91
N PRO A 98 7.79 3.56 -11.94
CA PRO A 98 6.40 3.11 -12.13
C PRO A 98 6.30 1.59 -12.32
N TRP A 99 7.33 0.98 -12.90
CA TRP A 99 7.39 -0.45 -13.15
C TRP A 99 7.38 -1.28 -11.85
N LEU A 100 7.91 -0.75 -10.74
CA LEU A 100 7.91 -1.45 -9.46
C LEU A 100 6.48 -1.61 -8.92
N ASP A 101 5.66 -0.58 -9.06
CA ASP A 101 4.25 -0.61 -8.62
C ASP A 101 3.38 -1.39 -9.60
N ARG A 102 3.65 -1.29 -10.91
CA ARG A 102 2.99 -2.10 -11.95
C ARG A 102 3.20 -3.60 -11.75
N TRP A 103 4.42 -4.00 -11.41
CA TRP A 103 4.80 -5.41 -11.20
C TRP A 103 4.87 -5.78 -9.72
N ARG A 104 4.16 -5.06 -8.84
CA ARG A 104 4.23 -5.24 -7.38
C ARG A 104 3.93 -6.66 -6.88
N LEU A 105 3.15 -7.42 -7.63
CA LEU A 105 2.88 -8.83 -7.32
C LEU A 105 4.17 -9.66 -7.41
N VAL A 106 5.05 -9.36 -8.37
CA VAL A 106 6.33 -10.06 -8.54
C VAL A 106 7.41 -9.39 -7.69
N THR A 107 7.55 -8.07 -7.76
CA THR A 107 8.67 -7.33 -7.14
C THR A 107 8.58 -7.23 -5.63
N MET A 108 7.37 -7.32 -5.06
CA MET A 108 7.12 -7.12 -3.63
C MET A 108 6.15 -8.14 -3.04
N LEU A 109 5.60 -9.07 -3.85
CA LEU A 109 4.50 -9.96 -3.44
C LEU A 109 3.37 -9.16 -2.78
N SER A 110 2.99 -8.05 -3.42
CA SER A 110 1.92 -7.18 -2.97
C SER A 110 0.72 -7.29 -3.91
N PRO A 111 -0.39 -7.89 -3.47
CA PRO A 111 -1.59 -8.13 -4.29
C PRO A 111 -2.64 -7.01 -4.15
N SER A 112 -2.28 -5.87 -3.53
CA SER A 112 -3.19 -4.72 -3.39
C SER A 112 -3.84 -4.38 -4.72
N ALA A 113 -5.08 -3.91 -4.73
CA ALA A 113 -5.72 -3.40 -5.95
C ALA A 113 -5.28 -1.96 -6.25
N ILE A 114 -5.16 -1.14 -5.20
CA ILE A 114 -4.68 0.24 -5.28
C ILE A 114 -3.15 0.31 -5.31
N SER A 115 -2.63 1.30 -6.03
CA SER A 115 -1.19 1.54 -6.18
C SER A 115 -0.56 2.14 -4.92
N TYR A 116 0.75 1.96 -4.73
CA TYR A 116 1.46 2.61 -3.61
C TYR A 116 1.40 4.14 -3.71
N ARG A 117 1.35 4.68 -4.93
CA ARG A 117 1.13 6.11 -5.15
C ARG A 117 -0.26 6.54 -4.72
N GLU A 118 -1.28 5.83 -5.18
CA GLU A 118 -2.67 6.08 -4.80
C GLU A 118 -2.84 6.00 -3.27
N MET A 119 -2.29 4.96 -2.63
CA MET A 119 -2.27 4.82 -1.17
C MET A 119 -1.54 5.96 -0.48
N ALA A 120 -0.39 6.38 -0.99
CA ALA A 120 0.37 7.48 -0.40
C ALA A 120 -0.42 8.79 -0.44
N LEU A 121 -1.03 9.11 -1.58
CA LEU A 121 -1.85 10.32 -1.75
C LEU A 121 -3.11 10.29 -0.86
N LEU A 122 -3.80 9.14 -0.80
CA LEU A 122 -4.92 8.92 0.12
C LEU A 122 -4.52 9.18 1.57
N ASN A 123 -3.37 8.64 1.99
CA ASN A 123 -2.86 8.80 3.35
C ASN A 123 -2.45 10.24 3.65
N ILE A 124 -1.83 10.97 2.70
CA ILE A 124 -1.49 12.39 2.88
C ILE A 124 -2.76 13.21 3.14
N GLY A 125 -3.81 13.01 2.34
CA GLY A 125 -5.10 13.68 2.56
C GLY A 125 -5.66 13.36 3.94
N PHE A 126 -5.68 12.07 4.29
CA PHE A 126 -6.23 11.59 5.56
C PHE A 126 -5.48 12.16 6.78
N PHE A 127 -4.15 12.22 6.73
CA PHE A 127 -3.35 12.80 7.83
C PHE A 127 -3.58 14.31 7.97
N ASN A 128 -3.75 15.04 6.86
CA ASN A 128 -4.10 16.45 6.91
C ASN A 128 -5.50 16.68 7.50
N VAL A 129 -6.47 15.80 7.24
CA VAL A 129 -7.77 15.84 7.92
C VAL A 129 -7.60 15.67 9.43
N GLN A 130 -6.80 14.71 9.89
CA GLN A 130 -6.54 14.49 11.31
C GLN A 130 -5.83 15.68 11.99
N LEU A 131 -4.98 16.40 11.26
CA LEU A 131 -4.34 17.63 11.72
C LEU A 131 -5.25 18.86 11.69
N GLY A 132 -6.50 18.73 11.22
CA GLY A 132 -7.42 19.86 11.04
C GLY A 132 -7.06 20.78 9.86
N ARG A 133 -6.14 20.38 8.99
CA ARG A 133 -5.66 21.15 7.83
C ARG A 133 -6.54 20.90 6.62
N LYS A 134 -7.77 21.41 6.67
CA LYS A 134 -8.80 21.16 5.65
C LYS A 134 -8.34 21.49 4.22
N GLU A 135 -7.78 22.68 4.01
CA GLU A 135 -7.31 23.10 2.68
C GLU A 135 -6.19 22.20 2.12
N ALA A 136 -5.24 21.80 2.98
CA ALA A 136 -4.19 20.86 2.58
C ALA A 136 -4.75 19.47 2.26
N ALA A 137 -5.75 19.01 3.02
CA ALA A 137 -6.43 17.74 2.75
C ALA A 137 -7.16 17.76 1.40
N LYS A 138 -7.92 18.82 1.10
CA LYS A 138 -8.57 19.00 -0.20
C LYS A 138 -7.57 19.02 -1.34
N ALA A 139 -6.47 19.79 -1.21
CA ALA A 139 -5.43 19.83 -2.22
C ALA A 139 -4.83 18.44 -2.48
N ALA A 140 -4.60 17.65 -1.42
CA ALA A 140 -4.10 16.28 -1.55
C ALA A 140 -5.11 15.35 -2.23
N TYR A 141 -6.40 15.41 -1.88
CA TYR A 141 -7.44 14.61 -2.54
C TYR A 141 -7.73 15.07 -3.97
N GLY A 142 -7.62 16.36 -4.27
CA GLY A 142 -7.67 16.91 -5.63
C GLY A 142 -6.53 16.35 -6.49
N ARG A 143 -5.29 16.34 -5.95
CA ARG A 143 -4.15 15.71 -6.62
C ARG A 143 -4.36 14.21 -6.83
N LEU A 144 -4.89 13.51 -5.82
CA LEU A 144 -5.24 12.10 -5.94
C LEU A 144 -6.22 11.87 -7.09
N LEU A 145 -7.30 12.63 -7.18
CA LEU A 145 -8.32 12.43 -8.21
C LEU A 145 -7.88 12.88 -9.61
N ALA A 146 -6.96 13.84 -9.70
CA ALA A 146 -6.33 14.19 -10.97
C ALA A 146 -5.46 13.04 -11.51
N GLU A 147 -4.76 12.31 -10.64
CA GLU A 147 -3.88 11.20 -11.02
C GLU A 147 -4.60 9.84 -11.08
N PHE A 148 -5.62 9.64 -10.24
CA PHE A 148 -6.40 8.42 -10.10
C PHE A 148 -7.90 8.75 -10.10
N PRO A 149 -8.47 9.08 -11.27
CA PRO A 149 -9.88 9.50 -11.39
C PRO A 149 -10.88 8.44 -10.93
N GLU A 150 -10.48 7.17 -10.87
CA GLU A 150 -11.33 6.06 -10.43
C GLU A 150 -11.23 5.76 -8.93
N SER A 151 -10.45 6.55 -8.17
CA SER A 151 -10.29 6.33 -6.73
C SER A 151 -11.57 6.64 -5.97
N GLN A 152 -12.36 5.60 -5.67
CA GLN A 152 -13.65 5.72 -4.98
C GLN A 152 -13.50 6.34 -3.59
N VAL A 153 -12.46 5.93 -2.85
CA VAL A 153 -12.16 6.49 -1.52
C VAL A 153 -11.83 7.98 -1.62
N GLY A 154 -11.08 8.38 -2.65
CA GLY A 154 -10.79 9.79 -2.91
C GLY A 154 -12.05 10.61 -3.16
N LYS A 155 -12.94 10.12 -4.05
CA LYS A 155 -14.22 10.78 -4.38
C LYS A 155 -15.08 10.97 -3.14
N GLN A 156 -15.32 9.88 -2.41
CA GLN A 156 -16.17 9.88 -1.22
C GLN A 156 -15.64 10.83 -0.14
N THR A 157 -14.31 10.82 0.09
CA THR A 157 -13.71 11.66 1.13
C THR A 157 -13.76 13.14 0.78
N LEU A 158 -13.49 13.51 -0.48
CA LEU A 158 -13.55 14.91 -0.90
C LEU A 158 -14.97 15.46 -0.80
N THR A 159 -15.97 14.72 -1.29
CA THR A 159 -17.39 15.10 -1.17
C THR A 159 -17.81 15.26 0.28
N MET A 160 -17.34 14.37 1.16
CA MET A 160 -17.61 14.48 2.60
C MET A 160 -17.05 15.79 3.18
N ILE A 161 -15.79 16.12 2.89
CA ILE A 161 -15.16 17.37 3.37
C ILE A 161 -15.93 18.60 2.88
N GLU A 162 -16.31 18.62 1.59
CA GLU A 162 -17.06 19.73 0.99
C GLU A 162 -18.48 19.87 1.57
N THR A 163 -19.14 18.75 1.88
CA THR A 163 -20.50 18.75 2.46
C THR A 163 -20.49 19.36 3.86
N PHE A 164 -19.49 19.05 4.69
CA PHE A 164 -19.35 19.61 6.05
C PHE A 164 -18.82 21.06 6.08
N GLU A 165 -18.50 21.64 4.93
CA GLU A 165 -18.09 23.04 4.82
C GLU A 165 -19.13 23.96 4.21
N ARG A 166 -20.13 23.41 3.50
CA ARG A 166 -21.29 24.21 3.12
C ARG A 166 -21.90 24.74 4.42
N PRO A 167 -22.03 26.07 4.59
CA PRO A 167 -22.81 26.61 5.69
C PRO A 167 -24.19 25.98 5.59
N ASP A 168 -24.78 25.60 6.73
CA ASP A 168 -26.20 25.27 6.80
C ASP A 168 -26.96 26.52 6.33
N THR A 169 -27.25 26.60 5.04
CA THR A 169 -28.18 27.58 4.49
C THR A 169 -29.56 26.96 4.58
N ASP A 170 -30.15 27.05 5.77
CA ASP A 170 -31.59 27.02 6.03
C ASP A 170 -31.95 28.24 6.90
#